data_AF-R7L9X8-F1
#
_entry.id   AF-R7L9X8-F1
#
_cell.length_a   1.000
_cell.length_b   1.000
_cell.length_c   1.000
_cell.angle_alpha   90.00
_cell.angle_beta   90.00
_cell.angle_gamma   90.00
#
_symmetry.space_group_name_H-M   'P 1'
#
loop_
_entity.id
_entity.type
_entity.pdbx_description
1 polymer ?
#
loop_
_entity_poly.entity_id
_entity_poly.type
_entity_poly.pdbx_seq_one_letter_code
_entity_poly.pdbx_strand_id
1 'polypeptide(L)'
;MKKILFSVIATFLFVGVSSAYLYTPGGTWSSESSWARSTSDTSPVVVPDSNDIIANLYWSFTDINVDGDYTLSALSMNRDVGAAWSSKGLGDIARPTVNLSGTKPDGSDGSINFDIANNSGGYVIYGSNNGESVTTLNAYKNSNSTGVFHTYDWRMTFNGGQINITDSANTGTRTAYISISGDTAADWTGYTYVYDFSSAINSTENLTLKGWGGSDTSTGVFKMEFNNSVNLKNGDTYQKLALSDTKTKTGLMVSMAAGTTSNIGALEMGVNTSLVLDGTLNVNAKSSIASGAKFTINGVYKYSGSLTINGELEVNGILNAVSSDPYITVNSTGKLTVNSANKGDFYTYTGVRVSGGTLVINSDSFNASQKLWMLTPSNGATNVIELNSDASLYSFCWITDSKTQIIFDGESVLHLKNLSSNNGDYWSRALDETIGLELVNYKNGLIQVDRLTDNSWTDPDRTKNATDNLEYIVADGFEAGSMEWVWHDETSTYWLEGAAIPEPSVFAFLFGGFASVYILVRRTKKIR
;
A
#
# COMPACT_ATOMS: atom_id res chain seq x y z
N MET A 1 -91.48 -24.06 28.71
CA MET A 1 -91.03 -23.35 27.50
C MET A 1 -90.08 -22.22 27.87
N LYS A 2 -88.79 -22.39 27.60
CA LYS A 2 -87.85 -21.41 27.02
C LYS A 2 -86.43 -21.96 27.15
N LYS A 3 -85.81 -22.24 26.01
CA LYS A 3 -84.38 -22.55 25.85
C LYS A 3 -83.59 -21.26 26.06
N ILE A 4 -82.46 -21.34 26.76
CA ILE A 4 -81.36 -20.37 26.66
C ILE A 4 -80.10 -21.16 26.33
N LEU A 5 -79.37 -20.65 25.33
CA LEU A 5 -78.22 -21.21 24.65
C LEU A 5 -77.04 -20.25 24.83
N PHE A 6 -75.82 -20.78 24.67
CA PHE A 6 -74.49 -20.12 24.55
C PHE A 6 -73.80 -19.75 25.87
N SER A 7 -72.49 -19.88 26.04
CA SER A 7 -71.37 -20.07 25.11
C SER A 7 -70.18 -20.71 25.86
N VAL A 8 -69.47 -21.66 25.24
CA VAL A 8 -68.15 -22.14 25.69
C VAL A 8 -67.10 -21.20 25.08
N ILE A 9 -66.43 -20.42 25.92
CA ILE A 9 -65.29 -19.61 25.50
C ILE A 9 -64.05 -20.51 25.47
N ALA A 10 -63.59 -20.82 24.26
CA ALA A 10 -62.26 -21.39 24.04
C ALA A 10 -61.20 -20.30 24.22
N THR A 11 -60.39 -20.42 25.26
CA THR A 11 -59.19 -19.60 25.47
C THR A 11 -58.15 -19.99 24.43
N PHE A 12 -57.95 -19.14 23.41
CA PHE A 12 -56.78 -19.21 22.55
C PHE A 12 -55.55 -18.79 23.36
N LEU A 13 -54.74 -19.76 23.79
CA LEU A 13 -53.34 -19.54 24.14
C LEU A 13 -52.58 -19.22 22.85
N PHE A 14 -52.35 -17.94 22.59
CA PHE A 14 -51.24 -17.51 21.74
C PHE A 14 -49.94 -17.89 22.46
N VAL A 15 -49.41 -19.08 22.17
CA VAL A 15 -47.99 -19.34 22.38
C VAL A 15 -47.27 -18.54 21.31
N GLY A 16 -46.81 -17.35 21.67
CA GLY A 16 -45.79 -16.66 20.89
C GLY A 16 -44.57 -17.56 20.85
N VAL A 17 -44.42 -18.32 19.77
CA VAL A 17 -43.18 -19.02 19.43
C VAL A 17 -42.18 -17.92 19.08
N SER A 18 -41.56 -17.31 20.08
CA SER A 18 -40.24 -16.76 19.89
C SER A 18 -39.35 -17.95 19.58
N SER A 19 -38.97 -18.11 18.32
CA SER A 19 -37.89 -18.99 17.90
C SER A 19 -36.67 -18.65 18.76
N ALA A 20 -36.41 -19.46 19.79
CA ALA A 20 -35.18 -19.38 20.54
C ALA A 20 -34.06 -19.83 19.60
N TYR A 21 -33.44 -18.86 18.93
CA TYR A 21 -32.28 -19.07 18.10
C TYR A 21 -31.15 -19.58 19.00
N LEU A 22 -30.76 -20.83 18.77
CA LEU A 22 -29.79 -21.52 19.60
C LEU A 22 -28.42 -20.83 19.52
N TYR A 23 -27.97 -20.43 20.68
CA TYR A 23 -26.66 -19.87 20.95
C TYR A 23 -25.62 -21.00 20.90
N THR A 24 -24.54 -20.86 20.10
CA THR A 24 -23.38 -21.76 20.11
C THR A 24 -22.21 -21.09 20.85
N PRO A 25 -22.11 -21.21 22.18
CA PRO A 25 -20.89 -20.86 22.90
C PRO A 25 -19.81 -21.91 22.64
N GLY A 26 -18.60 -21.47 22.26
CA GLY A 26 -17.34 -22.22 22.35
C GLY A 26 -17.40 -23.72 22.06
N GLY A 27 -17.70 -24.06 20.81
CA GLY A 27 -17.71 -25.44 20.31
C GLY A 27 -16.38 -25.88 19.71
N THR A 28 -16.23 -27.19 19.49
CA THR A 28 -15.20 -27.75 18.61
C THR A 28 -15.74 -27.89 17.19
N TRP A 29 -14.85 -27.80 16.20
CA TRP A 29 -15.22 -27.95 14.79
C TRP A 29 -15.83 -29.32 14.50
N SER A 30 -15.31 -30.38 15.10
CA SER A 30 -15.84 -31.74 15.02
C SER A 30 -17.25 -31.94 15.58
N SER A 31 -17.77 -30.99 16.36
CA SER A 31 -19.08 -31.15 17.00
C SER A 31 -20.20 -30.73 16.05
N GLU A 32 -21.10 -31.66 15.72
CA GLU A 32 -22.32 -31.36 14.93
C GLU A 32 -23.13 -30.21 15.56
N SER A 33 -23.14 -30.11 16.90
CA SER A 33 -23.84 -29.04 17.61
C SER A 33 -23.28 -27.65 17.35
N SER A 34 -22.02 -27.53 16.89
CA SER A 34 -21.41 -26.27 16.47
C SER A 34 -22.00 -25.74 15.15
N TRP A 35 -22.65 -26.60 14.36
CA TRP A 35 -23.14 -26.32 13.02
C TRP A 35 -24.67 -26.34 12.99
N ALA A 36 -25.30 -25.31 13.57
CA ALA A 36 -26.76 -25.15 13.54
C ALA A 36 -27.26 -24.76 12.12
N ARG A 37 -28.41 -25.28 11.68
CA ARG A 37 -29.08 -24.86 10.43
C ARG A 37 -29.93 -23.62 10.64
N SER A 38 -30.04 -22.75 9.61
CA SER A 38 -31.18 -21.84 9.54
C SER A 38 -32.46 -22.67 9.40
N THR A 39 -33.48 -22.33 10.18
CA THR A 39 -34.74 -23.05 10.35
C THR A 39 -35.50 -23.27 9.02
N SER A 40 -35.27 -24.39 8.32
CA SER A 40 -36.19 -24.94 7.30
C SER A 40 -35.75 -26.25 6.63
N ASP A 41 -34.48 -26.67 6.73
CA ASP A 41 -33.96 -27.71 5.83
C ASP A 41 -33.76 -29.09 6.51
N THR A 42 -34.31 -30.16 5.93
CA THR A 42 -34.49 -31.51 6.52
C THR A 42 -33.30 -32.47 6.37
N SER A 43 -32.19 -32.02 5.78
CA SER A 43 -30.99 -32.84 5.60
C SER A 43 -30.19 -32.98 6.92
N PRO A 44 -29.36 -34.02 7.10
CA PRO A 44 -28.54 -34.19 8.30
C PRO A 44 -27.59 -32.99 8.54
N VAL A 45 -27.28 -32.72 9.80
CA VAL A 45 -26.20 -31.80 10.18
C VAL A 45 -24.89 -32.51 9.90
N VAL A 46 -24.04 -31.92 9.06
CA VAL A 46 -22.76 -32.50 8.67
C VAL A 46 -21.67 -31.53 9.08
N VAL A 47 -20.67 -32.03 9.81
CA VAL A 47 -19.45 -31.27 10.11
C VAL A 47 -18.79 -30.87 8.78
N PRO A 48 -18.52 -29.58 8.54
CA PRO A 48 -17.88 -29.13 7.32
C PRO A 48 -16.47 -29.70 7.21
N ASP A 49 -16.29 -30.68 6.33
CA ASP A 49 -15.02 -31.33 6.02
C ASP A 49 -15.05 -31.97 4.62
N SER A 50 -15.31 -31.13 3.61
CA SER A 50 -15.19 -31.50 2.20
C SER A 50 -14.94 -30.26 1.35
N ASN A 51 -14.18 -30.41 0.28
CA ASN A 51 -13.94 -29.37 -0.73
C ASN A 51 -15.19 -28.97 -1.54
N ASP A 52 -16.30 -29.67 -1.35
CA ASP A 52 -17.63 -29.31 -1.87
C ASP A 52 -18.47 -28.48 -0.89
N ILE A 53 -18.02 -28.36 0.36
CA ILE A 53 -18.81 -27.75 1.43
C ILE A 53 -18.36 -26.31 1.67
N ILE A 54 -19.34 -25.41 1.72
CA ILE A 54 -19.16 -24.06 2.26
C ILE A 54 -19.59 -24.07 3.72
N ALA A 55 -18.65 -23.87 4.64
CA ALA A 55 -18.96 -23.68 6.05
C ALA A 55 -19.56 -22.29 6.27
N ASN A 56 -20.69 -22.20 6.97
CA ASN A 56 -21.34 -20.92 7.27
C ASN A 56 -21.28 -20.63 8.77
N LEU A 57 -20.65 -19.54 9.18
CA LEU A 57 -20.67 -19.06 10.55
C LEU A 57 -21.94 -18.22 10.79
N TYR A 58 -22.79 -18.70 11.70
CA TYR A 58 -24.13 -18.15 11.96
C TYR A 58 -24.18 -17.09 13.09
N TRP A 59 -25.37 -16.50 13.25
CA TRP A 59 -25.71 -15.29 14.01
C TRP A 59 -25.30 -15.26 15.50
N SER A 60 -25.00 -16.43 16.07
CA SER A 60 -24.60 -16.59 17.48
C SER A 60 -23.12 -16.90 17.70
N PHE A 61 -22.33 -16.90 16.63
CA PHE A 61 -20.93 -17.26 16.68
C PHE A 61 -20.10 -16.27 17.50
N THR A 62 -19.43 -16.81 18.53
CA THR A 62 -18.37 -16.09 19.24
C THR A 62 -17.02 -16.76 19.10
N ASP A 63 -16.97 -18.08 19.18
CA ASP A 63 -15.73 -18.82 19.12
C ASP A 63 -15.94 -20.28 18.70
N ILE A 64 -14.98 -20.84 17.96
CA ILE A 64 -14.89 -22.26 17.62
C ILE A 64 -13.42 -22.70 17.64
N ASN A 65 -13.16 -23.84 18.27
CA ASN A 65 -11.85 -24.47 18.28
C ASN A 65 -11.75 -25.47 17.12
N VAL A 66 -10.74 -25.30 16.26
CA VAL A 66 -10.44 -26.18 15.13
C VAL A 66 -9.64 -27.38 15.64
N ASP A 67 -10.31 -28.44 16.07
CA ASP A 67 -9.72 -29.59 16.75
C ASP A 67 -9.15 -30.67 15.82
N GLY A 68 -8.87 -30.30 14.58
CA GLY A 68 -8.41 -31.19 13.51
C GLY A 68 -7.90 -30.41 12.30
N ASP A 69 -7.76 -31.12 11.18
CA ASP A 69 -7.42 -30.55 9.87
C ASP A 69 -8.65 -30.69 8.97
N TYR A 70 -9.30 -29.57 8.66
CA TYR A 70 -10.59 -29.61 7.95
C TYR A 70 -10.47 -29.02 6.55
N THR A 71 -11.04 -29.70 5.56
CA THR A 71 -11.05 -29.23 4.17
C THR A 71 -12.40 -28.64 3.80
N LEU A 72 -12.40 -27.49 3.15
CA LEU A 72 -13.60 -26.74 2.78
C LEU A 72 -13.49 -26.19 1.37
N SER A 73 -14.63 -25.97 0.72
CA SER A 73 -14.72 -25.12 -0.47
C SER A 73 -14.51 -23.65 -0.11
N ALA A 74 -15.14 -23.22 0.98
CA ALA A 74 -15.06 -21.86 1.52
C ALA A 74 -15.59 -21.76 2.95
N LEU A 75 -15.25 -20.67 3.63
CA LEU A 75 -15.82 -20.23 4.89
C LEU A 75 -16.56 -18.92 4.67
N SER A 76 -17.87 -18.95 4.90
CA SER A 76 -18.74 -17.80 4.74
C SER A 76 -19.28 -17.31 6.08
N MET A 77 -19.59 -16.02 6.16
CA MET A 77 -20.06 -15.37 7.38
C MET A 77 -21.44 -14.76 7.15
N ASN A 78 -22.40 -15.12 7.99
CA ASN A 78 -23.79 -14.67 7.84
C ASN A 78 -24.03 -13.27 8.46
N ARG A 79 -25.13 -12.64 8.04
CA ARG A 79 -25.58 -11.26 8.20
C ARG A 79 -25.83 -10.72 9.61
N ASP A 80 -25.81 -11.52 10.67
CA ASP A 80 -26.35 -11.09 11.97
C ASP A 80 -25.42 -11.35 13.17
N VAL A 81 -24.10 -11.39 12.96
CA VAL A 81 -23.11 -11.62 14.04
C VAL A 81 -23.28 -10.59 15.18
N GLY A 82 -23.61 -9.33 14.87
CA GLY A 82 -23.79 -8.28 15.88
C GLY A 82 -24.91 -8.53 16.90
N ALA A 83 -25.95 -9.28 16.53
CA ALA A 83 -27.10 -9.53 17.41
C ALA A 83 -26.71 -10.34 18.66
N ALA A 84 -25.89 -11.39 18.52
CA ALA A 84 -25.42 -12.18 19.67
C ALA A 84 -24.45 -11.42 20.58
N TRP A 85 -23.68 -10.48 20.05
CA TRP A 85 -22.78 -9.67 20.86
C TRP A 85 -23.55 -8.60 21.64
N SER A 86 -24.60 -8.04 21.03
CA SER A 86 -25.52 -7.13 21.71
C SER A 86 -26.24 -7.78 22.90
N SER A 87 -26.67 -9.04 22.77
CA SER A 87 -27.36 -9.77 23.85
C SER A 87 -26.43 -10.14 25.02
N LYS A 88 -25.12 -10.20 24.78
CA LYS A 88 -24.09 -10.37 25.81
C LYS A 88 -23.72 -9.09 26.56
N GLY A 89 -24.27 -7.93 26.17
CA GLY A 89 -23.94 -6.64 26.78
C GLY A 89 -22.51 -6.15 26.49
N LEU A 90 -21.85 -6.69 25.46
CA LEU A 90 -20.43 -6.46 25.13
C LEU A 90 -20.19 -5.18 24.29
N GLY A 91 -21.17 -4.28 24.20
CA GLY A 91 -21.08 -3.03 23.45
C GLY A 91 -21.24 -3.19 21.94
N ASP A 92 -20.88 -2.15 21.19
CA ASP A 92 -21.12 -2.02 19.74
C ASP A 92 -20.03 -2.69 18.87
N ILE A 93 -19.30 -3.67 19.40
CA ILE A 93 -18.21 -4.36 18.69
C ILE A 93 -18.36 -5.88 18.80
N ALA A 94 -18.46 -6.57 17.66
CA ALA A 94 -18.46 -8.03 17.59
C ALA A 94 -17.06 -8.58 17.31
N ARG A 95 -16.59 -9.56 18.11
CA ARG A 95 -15.21 -10.11 18.03
C ARG A 95 -15.13 -11.63 17.92
N PRO A 96 -15.73 -12.24 16.88
CA PRO A 96 -15.68 -13.68 16.70
C PRO A 96 -14.25 -14.22 16.50
N THR A 97 -13.99 -15.44 16.97
CA THR A 97 -12.66 -16.09 16.87
C THR A 97 -12.75 -17.53 16.37
N VAL A 98 -12.04 -17.86 15.29
CA VAL A 98 -11.70 -19.25 14.95
C VAL A 98 -10.33 -19.52 15.55
N ASN A 99 -10.29 -20.40 16.55
CA ASN A 99 -9.05 -20.73 17.24
C ASN A 99 -8.47 -22.01 16.65
N LEU A 100 -7.24 -21.93 16.14
CA LEU A 100 -6.48 -23.06 15.62
C LEU A 100 -5.25 -23.36 16.49
N SER A 101 -4.92 -22.52 17.48
CA SER A 101 -3.73 -22.72 18.29
C SER A 101 -3.95 -23.77 19.38
N GLY A 102 -3.14 -24.84 19.36
CA GLY A 102 -3.15 -25.89 20.37
C GLY A 102 -4.50 -26.57 20.58
N THR A 103 -5.34 -26.58 19.54
CA THR A 103 -6.75 -27.02 19.62
C THR A 103 -6.95 -28.50 19.34
N LYS A 104 -5.97 -29.19 18.74
CA LYS A 104 -6.05 -30.64 18.53
C LYS A 104 -5.93 -31.40 19.86
N PRO A 105 -6.45 -32.64 19.96
CA PRO A 105 -6.36 -33.43 21.19
C PRO A 105 -4.94 -33.71 21.70
N ASP A 106 -3.94 -33.69 20.81
CA ASP A 106 -2.52 -33.85 21.15
C ASP A 106 -1.83 -32.53 21.53
N GLY A 107 -2.58 -31.41 21.56
CA GLY A 107 -2.08 -30.07 21.86
C GLY A 107 -1.39 -29.38 20.69
N SER A 108 -1.39 -29.97 19.49
CA SER A 108 -0.90 -29.32 18.28
C SER A 108 -1.94 -28.39 17.66
N ASP A 109 -1.49 -27.56 16.71
CA ASP A 109 -2.37 -26.59 16.03
C ASP A 109 -3.32 -27.28 15.04
N GLY A 110 -4.56 -26.79 14.98
CA GLY A 110 -5.55 -27.03 13.94
C GLY A 110 -5.19 -26.43 12.58
N SER A 111 -5.84 -26.89 11.52
CA SER A 111 -5.77 -26.23 10.21
C SER A 111 -7.12 -26.17 9.49
N ILE A 112 -7.30 -25.11 8.70
CA ILE A 112 -8.39 -24.99 7.74
C ILE A 112 -7.77 -24.97 6.34
N ASN A 113 -8.16 -25.94 5.52
CA ASN A 113 -7.70 -26.11 4.16
C ASN A 113 -8.82 -25.73 3.19
N PHE A 114 -8.64 -24.66 2.43
CA PHE A 114 -9.55 -24.28 1.36
C PHE A 114 -9.08 -24.91 0.05
N ASP A 115 -9.85 -25.86 -0.45
CA ASP A 115 -9.63 -26.46 -1.76
C ASP A 115 -10.66 -25.89 -2.75
N ILE A 116 -10.18 -25.04 -3.67
CA ILE A 116 -11.03 -24.32 -4.61
C ILE A 116 -11.37 -25.13 -5.87
N ALA A 117 -10.99 -26.41 -5.93
CA ALA A 117 -11.32 -27.32 -7.03
C ALA A 117 -12.79 -27.26 -7.44
N ASN A 118 -13.69 -27.31 -6.47
CA ASN A 118 -15.14 -27.28 -6.68
C ASN A 118 -15.75 -25.89 -6.38
N ASN A 119 -14.91 -24.88 -6.16
CA ASN A 119 -15.29 -23.49 -5.95
C ASN A 119 -15.03 -22.67 -7.21
N SER A 120 -16.01 -22.57 -8.10
CA SER A 120 -15.85 -21.86 -9.38
C SER A 120 -15.51 -20.37 -9.21
N GLY A 121 -15.97 -19.73 -8.14
CA GLY A 121 -15.72 -18.32 -7.84
C GLY A 121 -14.38 -18.04 -7.16
N GLY A 122 -13.72 -19.06 -6.59
CA GLY A 122 -12.45 -18.95 -5.87
C GLY A 122 -12.52 -18.20 -4.53
N TYR A 123 -13.71 -17.86 -4.02
CA TYR A 123 -13.84 -17.16 -2.74
C TYR A 123 -13.67 -18.14 -1.58
N VAL A 124 -12.63 -17.95 -0.76
CA VAL A 124 -12.30 -18.86 0.33
C VAL A 124 -12.76 -18.34 1.69
N ILE A 125 -12.75 -17.03 1.91
CA ILE A 125 -13.27 -16.38 3.13
C ILE A 125 -14.08 -15.15 2.70
N TYR A 126 -15.37 -15.10 3.02
CA TYR A 126 -16.23 -14.00 2.56
C TYR A 126 -17.52 -13.81 3.38
N GLY A 127 -18.14 -12.63 3.26
CA GLY A 127 -19.50 -12.36 3.77
C GLY A 127 -20.60 -12.92 2.86
N SER A 128 -21.54 -13.67 3.44
CA SER A 128 -22.61 -14.39 2.74
C SER A 128 -23.93 -13.62 2.72
N ASN A 129 -24.61 -13.64 1.57
CA ASN A 129 -26.00 -13.23 1.44
C ASN A 129 -26.89 -14.46 1.28
N ASN A 130 -27.96 -14.53 2.08
CA ASN A 130 -28.94 -15.62 2.10
C ASN A 130 -29.63 -15.78 0.72
N GLY A 131 -29.02 -16.53 -0.20
CA GLY A 131 -29.71 -17.07 -1.37
C GLY A 131 -28.91 -17.00 -2.66
N GLU A 132 -28.55 -15.81 -3.15
CA GLU A 132 -27.89 -15.69 -4.46
C GLU A 132 -26.97 -14.46 -4.47
N SER A 133 -25.70 -14.68 -4.84
CA SER A 133 -24.59 -13.72 -4.98
C SER A 133 -23.85 -13.26 -3.71
N VAL A 134 -22.53 -13.48 -3.73
CA VAL A 134 -21.52 -13.09 -2.73
C VAL A 134 -21.37 -11.57 -2.71
N THR A 135 -21.82 -10.88 -1.66
CA THR A 135 -21.58 -9.43 -1.59
C THR A 135 -21.41 -8.80 -0.22
N THR A 136 -21.85 -9.34 0.92
CA THR A 136 -21.93 -8.52 2.15
C THR A 136 -21.73 -9.29 3.47
N LEU A 137 -20.88 -8.78 4.37
CA LEU A 137 -20.91 -9.06 5.80
C LEU A 137 -21.76 -7.97 6.46
N ASN A 138 -22.74 -8.40 7.24
CA ASN A 138 -23.64 -7.47 7.89
C ASN A 138 -23.44 -7.69 9.40
N ALA A 139 -23.04 -6.64 10.11
CA ALA A 139 -22.98 -6.66 11.56
C ALA A 139 -23.99 -5.63 12.03
N TYR A 140 -25.28 -5.98 12.06
CA TYR A 140 -26.28 -5.06 12.61
C TYR A 140 -27.31 -5.69 13.52
N LYS A 141 -27.97 -4.85 14.32
CA LYS A 141 -29.18 -5.19 15.07
C LYS A 141 -30.41 -4.67 14.33
N ASN A 142 -31.38 -5.55 14.08
CA ASN A 142 -32.72 -5.15 13.68
C ASN A 142 -33.48 -4.61 14.91
N SER A 143 -33.86 -3.33 14.91
CA SER A 143 -34.79 -2.81 15.91
C SER A 143 -36.23 -3.08 15.47
N ASN A 144 -36.89 -4.03 16.13
CA ASN A 144 -38.26 -4.49 15.84
C ASN A 144 -39.38 -3.43 15.99
N SER A 145 -39.07 -2.13 15.98
CA SER A 145 -40.09 -1.06 16.06
C SER A 145 -39.93 0.05 15.04
N THR A 146 -38.80 0.17 14.32
CA THR A 146 -38.58 1.26 13.35
C THR A 146 -37.94 0.86 12.03
N GLY A 147 -37.46 -0.39 11.88
CA GLY A 147 -36.78 -0.83 10.65
C GLY A 147 -35.40 -0.20 10.45
N VAL A 148 -34.82 0.40 11.51
CA VAL A 148 -33.47 0.98 11.49
C VAL A 148 -32.44 -0.10 11.79
N PHE A 149 -31.50 -0.28 10.86
CA PHE A 149 -30.33 -1.15 10.97
C PHE A 149 -29.21 -0.41 11.73
N HIS A 150 -28.71 -0.99 12.83
CA HIS A 150 -27.56 -0.44 13.55
C HIS A 150 -26.30 -1.22 13.21
N THR A 151 -25.40 -0.66 12.40
CA THR A 151 -24.09 -1.24 12.08
C THR A 151 -23.18 -1.26 13.32
N TYR A 152 -22.33 -2.27 13.43
CA TYR A 152 -21.37 -2.47 14.51
C TYR A 152 -19.94 -2.50 13.96
N ASP A 153 -18.96 -2.16 14.80
CA ASP A 153 -17.59 -2.57 14.50
C ASP A 153 -17.49 -4.08 14.57
N TRP A 154 -16.62 -4.64 13.74
CA TRP A 154 -16.47 -6.09 13.66
C TRP A 154 -15.02 -6.50 13.45
N ARG A 155 -14.58 -7.50 14.21
CA ARG A 155 -13.24 -8.09 14.11
C ARG A 155 -13.31 -9.60 14.20
N MET A 156 -13.14 -10.28 13.08
CA MET A 156 -12.93 -11.72 13.09
C MET A 156 -11.45 -12.04 13.27
N THR A 157 -11.16 -12.95 14.20
CA THR A 157 -9.79 -13.43 14.44
C THR A 157 -9.66 -14.88 14.01
N PHE A 158 -8.63 -15.18 13.22
CA PHE A 158 -8.12 -16.54 13.01
C PHE A 158 -6.85 -16.66 13.84
N ASN A 159 -6.92 -17.42 14.95
CA ASN A 159 -5.91 -17.41 15.98
C ASN A 159 -4.99 -18.64 15.92
N GLY A 160 -3.69 -18.42 15.66
CA GLY A 160 -2.66 -19.47 15.55
C GLY A 160 -2.90 -20.48 14.42
N GLY A 161 -2.14 -21.57 14.37
CA GLY A 161 -2.27 -22.59 13.33
C GLY A 161 -2.11 -22.07 11.90
N GLN A 162 -2.73 -22.77 10.95
CA GLN A 162 -2.56 -22.54 9.51
C GLN A 162 -3.88 -22.50 8.75
N ILE A 163 -3.93 -21.58 7.78
CA ILE A 163 -4.91 -21.55 6.71
C ILE A 163 -4.19 -21.88 5.42
N ASN A 164 -4.60 -22.98 4.77
CA ASN A 164 -4.00 -23.41 3.51
C ASN A 164 -5.00 -23.21 2.36
N ILE A 165 -4.53 -22.81 1.20
CA ILE A 165 -5.35 -22.60 0.00
C ILE A 165 -4.73 -23.37 -1.16
N THR A 166 -5.51 -24.26 -1.76
CA THR A 166 -5.08 -25.12 -2.86
C THR A 166 -6.15 -25.24 -3.93
N ASP A 167 -5.78 -25.67 -5.13
CA ASP A 167 -6.72 -26.23 -6.11
C ASP A 167 -6.29 -27.65 -6.45
N SER A 168 -7.00 -28.65 -5.90
CA SER A 168 -6.67 -30.06 -6.12
C SER A 168 -7.05 -30.59 -7.50
N ALA A 169 -7.92 -29.88 -8.24
CA ALA A 169 -8.40 -30.30 -9.55
C ALA A 169 -7.66 -29.62 -10.71
N ASN A 170 -6.96 -28.52 -10.46
CA ASN A 170 -6.27 -27.76 -11.49
C ASN A 170 -4.76 -28.00 -11.48
N THR A 171 -4.18 -28.08 -12.68
CA THR A 171 -2.72 -28.20 -12.89
C THR A 171 -2.04 -26.85 -13.12
N GLY A 172 -2.83 -25.77 -13.27
CA GLY A 172 -2.35 -24.39 -13.36
C GLY A 172 -2.77 -23.54 -12.16
N THR A 173 -2.29 -22.29 -12.13
CA THR A 173 -2.56 -21.35 -11.04
C THR A 173 -3.86 -20.57 -11.27
N ARG A 174 -4.79 -20.62 -10.32
CA ARG A 174 -5.99 -19.78 -10.22
C ARG A 174 -5.78 -18.64 -9.22
N THR A 175 -6.87 -17.94 -8.93
CA THR A 175 -6.92 -16.89 -7.93
C THR A 175 -7.94 -17.24 -6.87
N ALA A 176 -7.50 -17.29 -5.63
CA ALA A 176 -8.35 -17.34 -4.44
C ALA A 176 -8.64 -15.92 -3.94
N TYR A 177 -9.82 -15.74 -3.36
CA TYR A 177 -10.28 -14.45 -2.86
C TYR A 177 -10.60 -14.52 -1.37
N ILE A 178 -10.01 -13.60 -0.60
CA ILE A 178 -10.48 -13.24 0.74
C ILE A 178 -11.19 -11.90 0.59
N SER A 179 -12.44 -11.82 1.03
CA SER A 179 -13.28 -10.66 0.82
C SER A 179 -13.94 -10.22 2.12
N ILE A 180 -13.85 -8.92 2.40
CA ILE A 180 -14.58 -8.26 3.46
C ILE A 180 -15.45 -7.18 2.82
N SER A 181 -16.72 -7.12 3.23
CA SER A 181 -17.66 -6.20 2.61
C SER A 181 -18.78 -5.84 3.57
N GLY A 182 -19.35 -4.64 3.46
CA GLY A 182 -20.56 -4.24 4.20
C GLY A 182 -21.84 -4.53 3.41
N ASP A 183 -22.99 -4.67 4.08
CA ASP A 183 -24.35 -4.64 3.48
C ASP A 183 -24.52 -3.44 2.54
N THR A 184 -25.11 -3.67 1.38
CA THR A 184 -25.40 -2.61 0.41
C THR A 184 -26.47 -1.65 0.90
N ALA A 185 -27.30 -2.06 1.86
CA ALA A 185 -28.45 -1.29 2.33
C ALA A 185 -28.20 -0.39 3.55
N ALA A 186 -27.04 -0.48 4.22
CA ALA A 186 -26.77 0.28 5.46
C ALA A 186 -25.69 1.35 5.28
N ASP A 187 -25.65 2.33 6.19
CA ASP A 187 -24.57 3.30 6.29
C ASP A 187 -23.46 2.76 7.21
N TRP A 188 -22.27 2.58 6.64
CA TRP A 188 -21.06 2.08 7.32
C TRP A 188 -20.17 3.21 7.82
N THR A 189 -20.56 4.47 7.64
CA THR A 189 -19.77 5.63 8.03
C THR A 189 -19.38 5.57 9.50
N GLY A 190 -18.07 5.58 9.76
CA GLY A 190 -17.51 5.53 11.12
C GLY A 190 -17.26 4.12 11.67
N TYR A 191 -17.63 3.05 10.96
CA TYR A 191 -17.43 1.66 11.42
C TYR A 191 -16.25 0.97 10.74
N THR A 192 -15.65 0.01 11.44
CA THR A 192 -14.48 -0.75 11.00
C THR A 192 -14.77 -2.25 10.96
N TYR A 193 -14.39 -2.90 9.86
CA TYR A 193 -14.50 -4.33 9.63
C TYR A 193 -13.10 -4.90 9.47
N VAL A 194 -12.75 -5.90 10.27
CA VAL A 194 -11.40 -6.45 10.33
C VAL A 194 -11.40 -7.98 10.20
N TYR A 195 -10.55 -8.48 9.30
CA TYR A 195 -9.99 -9.83 9.44
C TYR A 195 -8.61 -9.74 10.09
N ASP A 196 -8.43 -10.42 11.20
CA ASP A 196 -7.16 -10.60 11.90
C ASP A 196 -6.68 -12.03 11.67
N PHE A 197 -5.61 -12.16 10.88
CA PHE A 197 -4.93 -13.43 10.61
C PHE A 197 -3.70 -13.54 11.50
N SER A 198 -3.92 -13.98 12.74
CA SER A 198 -2.85 -14.47 13.63
C SER A 198 -2.41 -15.89 13.26
N SER A 199 -3.15 -16.56 12.37
CA SER A 199 -2.77 -17.77 11.64
C SER A 199 -1.85 -17.48 10.46
N ALA A 200 -0.95 -18.41 10.14
CA ALA A 200 -0.20 -18.35 8.89
C ALA A 200 -1.11 -18.66 7.70
N ILE A 201 -0.91 -17.97 6.57
CA ILE A 201 -1.60 -18.28 5.31
C ILE A 201 -0.60 -18.86 4.32
N ASN A 202 -0.90 -20.05 3.82
CA ASN A 202 -0.15 -20.68 2.74
C ASN A 202 -1.06 -20.89 1.53
N SER A 203 -0.58 -20.59 0.33
CA SER A 203 -1.38 -20.75 -0.89
C SER A 203 -0.55 -21.26 -2.06
N THR A 204 -1.05 -22.28 -2.78
CA THR A 204 -0.53 -22.64 -4.11
C THR A 204 -1.11 -21.78 -5.22
N GLU A 205 -2.11 -20.96 -4.90
CA GLU A 205 -2.82 -20.09 -5.82
C GLU A 205 -2.40 -18.63 -5.62
N ASN A 206 -2.72 -17.77 -6.60
CA ASN A 206 -2.70 -16.33 -6.36
C ASN A 206 -3.73 -15.98 -5.28
N LEU A 207 -3.42 -15.00 -4.44
CA LEU A 207 -4.33 -14.52 -3.42
C LEU A 207 -4.73 -13.08 -3.74
N THR A 208 -6.04 -12.82 -3.83
CA THR A 208 -6.58 -11.47 -3.97
C THR A 208 -7.41 -11.11 -2.76
N LEU A 209 -7.08 -9.97 -2.17
CA LEU A 209 -7.77 -9.38 -1.03
C LEU A 209 -8.74 -8.32 -1.54
N LYS A 210 -10.00 -8.39 -1.09
CA LYS A 210 -11.06 -7.47 -1.52
C LYS A 210 -11.71 -6.78 -0.32
N GLY A 211 -11.81 -5.45 -0.38
CA GLY A 211 -12.67 -4.64 0.45
C GLY A 211 -13.79 -4.05 -0.40
N TRP A 212 -15.06 -4.25 -0.03
CA TRP A 212 -16.19 -3.74 -0.82
C TRP A 212 -17.24 -3.04 0.05
N GLY A 213 -17.45 -1.74 -0.18
CA GLY A 213 -18.61 -1.02 0.32
C GLY A 213 -19.74 -1.10 -0.70
N GLY A 214 -20.94 -1.47 -0.26
CA GLY A 214 -22.08 -1.64 -1.16
C GLY A 214 -22.68 -0.35 -1.76
N SER A 215 -22.21 0.83 -1.33
CA SER A 215 -22.59 2.13 -1.90
C SER A 215 -21.42 3.12 -1.92
N ASP A 216 -21.35 3.94 -2.97
CA ASP A 216 -20.29 4.95 -3.21
C ASP A 216 -20.28 6.08 -2.17
N THR A 217 -21.32 6.18 -1.33
CA THR A 217 -21.50 7.25 -0.34
C THR A 217 -21.06 6.86 1.08
N SER A 218 -20.87 5.57 1.37
CA SER A 218 -20.55 5.09 2.72
C SER A 218 -19.04 5.13 3.01
N THR A 219 -18.65 5.50 4.25
CA THR A 219 -17.24 5.73 4.65
C THR A 219 -16.63 4.71 5.63
N GLY A 220 -17.19 3.50 5.76
CA GLY A 220 -16.63 2.45 6.64
C GLY A 220 -15.26 1.91 6.23
N VAL A 221 -14.43 1.45 7.18
CA VAL A 221 -13.04 1.01 6.93
C VAL A 221 -12.95 -0.51 6.87
N PHE A 222 -12.33 -1.05 5.83
CA PHE A 222 -12.03 -2.48 5.68
C PHE A 222 -10.57 -2.77 5.97
N LYS A 223 -10.29 -3.68 6.90
CA LYS A 223 -8.93 -4.06 7.28
C LYS A 223 -8.68 -5.55 7.16
N MET A 224 -7.51 -5.92 6.66
CA MET A 224 -6.96 -7.26 6.76
C MET A 224 -5.58 -7.19 7.39
N GLU A 225 -5.44 -7.76 8.58
CA GLU A 225 -4.24 -7.66 9.40
C GLU A 225 -3.56 -9.03 9.42
N PHE A 226 -2.41 -9.17 8.77
CA PHE A 226 -1.59 -10.37 8.80
C PHE A 226 -0.59 -10.29 9.94
N ASN A 227 -0.95 -10.89 11.07
CA ASN A 227 -0.13 -10.99 12.27
C ASN A 227 0.79 -12.21 12.26
N ASN A 228 0.80 -12.96 11.16
CA ASN A 228 1.67 -14.09 10.88
C ASN A 228 2.05 -14.13 9.39
N SER A 229 2.86 -15.10 8.97
CA SER A 229 3.39 -15.17 7.61
C SER A 229 2.31 -15.41 6.55
N VAL A 230 2.47 -14.76 5.40
CA VAL A 230 1.76 -15.06 4.15
C VAL A 230 2.75 -15.64 3.14
N ASN A 231 2.59 -16.91 2.78
CA ASN A 231 3.47 -17.63 1.86
C ASN A 231 2.68 -18.13 0.66
N LEU A 232 2.92 -17.53 -0.51
CA LEU A 232 2.20 -17.87 -1.74
C LEU A 232 3.20 -18.56 -2.68
N LYS A 233 3.14 -19.89 -2.76
CA LYS A 233 4.11 -20.72 -3.47
C LYS A 233 3.48 -22.04 -3.94
N ASN A 234 3.73 -22.40 -5.19
CA ASN A 234 3.38 -23.69 -5.79
C ASN A 234 4.65 -24.34 -6.38
N GLY A 235 5.11 -25.44 -5.80
CA GLY A 235 6.43 -25.99 -6.12
C GLY A 235 7.50 -24.94 -5.87
N ASP A 236 8.30 -24.60 -6.88
CA ASP A 236 9.32 -23.52 -6.81
C ASP A 236 8.81 -22.15 -7.28
N THR A 237 7.56 -22.07 -7.72
CA THR A 237 6.98 -20.84 -8.28
C THR A 237 6.25 -20.06 -7.21
N TYR A 238 6.67 -18.82 -6.97
CA TYR A 238 5.96 -17.91 -6.07
C TYR A 238 4.75 -17.26 -6.75
N GLN A 239 3.66 -17.11 -5.99
CA GLN A 239 2.35 -16.65 -6.50
C GLN A 239 2.04 -15.21 -6.11
N LYS A 240 1.14 -14.57 -6.85
CA LYS A 240 0.81 -13.16 -6.66
C LYS A 240 -0.06 -12.92 -5.42
N LEU A 241 0.25 -11.85 -4.69
CA LEU A 241 -0.66 -11.17 -3.77
C LEU A 241 -1.21 -9.91 -4.45
N ALA A 242 -2.53 -9.80 -4.53
CA ALA A 242 -3.21 -8.62 -5.05
C ALA A 242 -4.13 -7.99 -4.01
N LEU A 243 -4.11 -6.67 -3.89
CA LEU A 243 -5.12 -5.88 -3.21
C LEU A 243 -6.00 -5.28 -4.31
N SER A 244 -7.25 -5.72 -4.42
CA SER A 244 -8.11 -5.29 -5.53
C SER A 244 -8.56 -3.84 -5.40
N ASP A 245 -8.81 -3.18 -6.53
CA ASP A 245 -9.47 -1.88 -6.58
C ASP A 245 -10.72 -1.84 -5.70
N THR A 246 -10.88 -0.78 -4.92
CA THR A 246 -12.15 -0.48 -4.24
C THR A 246 -12.84 0.68 -4.94
N LYS A 247 -14.12 0.49 -5.29
CA LYS A 247 -14.94 1.52 -5.96
C LYS A 247 -15.25 2.70 -5.05
N THR A 248 -15.25 2.46 -3.74
CA THR A 248 -15.64 3.41 -2.72
C THR A 248 -14.44 4.25 -2.27
N LYS A 249 -14.70 5.45 -1.72
CA LYS A 249 -13.65 6.25 -1.03
C LYS A 249 -13.04 5.50 0.17
N THR A 250 -13.69 4.44 0.60
CA THR A 250 -13.27 3.55 1.66
C THR A 250 -12.32 2.52 1.12
N GLY A 251 -11.03 2.78 1.34
CA GLY A 251 -10.00 1.88 0.88
C GLY A 251 -9.95 0.55 1.62
N LEU A 252 -9.38 -0.46 0.98
CA LEU A 252 -8.91 -1.67 1.67
C LEU A 252 -7.57 -1.34 2.33
N MET A 253 -7.49 -1.50 3.66
CA MET A 253 -6.25 -1.37 4.41
C MET A 253 -5.71 -2.76 4.75
N VAL A 254 -4.44 -2.99 4.46
CA VAL A 254 -3.76 -4.24 4.76
C VAL A 254 -2.53 -3.95 5.60
N SER A 255 -2.28 -4.77 6.61
CA SER A 255 -1.03 -4.71 7.37
C SER A 255 -0.33 -6.07 7.44
N MET A 256 1.00 -6.04 7.49
CA MET A 256 1.85 -7.20 7.74
C MET A 256 2.74 -6.91 8.95
N ALA A 257 2.49 -7.60 10.05
CA ALA A 257 3.03 -7.25 11.36
C ALA A 257 4.54 -7.47 11.50
N ALA A 258 5.15 -6.74 12.43
CA ALA A 258 6.54 -6.91 12.82
C ALA A 258 6.84 -8.35 13.28
N GLY A 259 8.06 -8.82 13.03
CA GLY A 259 8.48 -10.19 13.37
C GLY A 259 7.98 -11.29 12.42
N THR A 260 7.09 -10.96 11.48
CA THR A 260 6.64 -11.90 10.44
C THR A 260 7.57 -11.88 9.22
N THR A 261 7.63 -13.00 8.50
CA THR A 261 8.28 -13.08 7.18
C THR A 261 7.32 -13.70 6.18
N SER A 262 6.99 -12.96 5.14
CA SER A 262 6.07 -13.34 4.08
C SER A 262 6.82 -13.47 2.75
N ASN A 263 6.41 -14.43 1.91
CA ASN A 263 7.06 -14.71 0.64
C ASN A 263 6.03 -14.82 -0.49
N ILE A 264 6.17 -13.96 -1.50
CA ILE A 264 5.23 -13.85 -2.62
C ILE A 264 5.95 -13.69 -3.96
N GLY A 265 5.23 -13.94 -5.04
CA GLY A 265 5.70 -13.77 -6.41
C GLY A 265 5.67 -12.30 -6.78
N ALA A 266 4.49 -11.69 -6.79
CA ALA A 266 4.28 -10.29 -7.15
C ALA A 266 3.36 -9.63 -6.13
N LEU A 267 3.53 -8.32 -5.93
CA LEU A 267 2.58 -7.46 -5.21
C LEU A 267 1.88 -6.54 -6.22
N GLU A 268 0.56 -6.64 -6.33
CA GLU A 268 -0.26 -5.71 -7.10
C GLU A 268 -1.22 -4.96 -6.18
N MET A 269 -1.12 -3.64 -6.13
CA MET A 269 -2.00 -2.80 -5.33
C MET A 269 -2.91 -1.97 -6.22
N GLY A 270 -4.21 -2.23 -6.12
CA GLY A 270 -5.26 -1.53 -6.84
C GLY A 270 -5.59 -0.15 -6.28
N VAL A 271 -6.43 0.60 -6.98
CA VAL A 271 -6.89 1.94 -6.60
C VAL A 271 -7.58 1.92 -5.23
N ASN A 272 -7.34 2.94 -4.41
CA ASN A 272 -7.86 3.08 -3.05
C ASN A 272 -7.45 1.91 -2.13
N THR A 273 -6.27 1.34 -2.32
CA THR A 273 -5.75 0.32 -1.39
C THR A 273 -4.57 0.87 -0.62
N SER A 274 -4.36 0.36 0.60
CA SER A 274 -3.16 0.67 1.37
C SER A 274 -2.55 -0.58 1.98
N LEU A 275 -1.22 -0.62 2.00
CA LEU A 275 -0.44 -1.67 2.65
C LEU A 275 0.55 -1.02 3.62
N VAL A 276 0.57 -1.49 4.86
CA VAL A 276 1.59 -1.16 5.86
C VAL A 276 2.41 -2.41 6.16
N LEU A 277 3.70 -2.36 5.88
CA LEU A 277 4.63 -3.47 6.13
C LEU A 277 5.53 -3.14 7.31
N ASP A 278 5.28 -3.77 8.46
CA ASP A 278 6.16 -3.71 9.63
C ASP A 278 7.08 -4.95 9.72
N GLY A 279 6.70 -6.06 9.06
CA GLY A 279 7.49 -7.29 8.97
C GLY A 279 8.46 -7.33 7.79
N THR A 280 8.84 -8.54 7.37
CA THR A 280 9.63 -8.78 6.16
C THR A 280 8.74 -9.31 5.03
N LEU A 281 8.81 -8.70 3.85
CA LEU A 281 8.15 -9.17 2.64
C LEU A 281 9.17 -9.43 1.53
N ASN A 282 9.27 -10.68 1.10
CA ASN A 282 10.12 -11.09 -0.02
C ASN A 282 9.28 -11.24 -1.29
N VAL A 283 9.63 -10.50 -2.35
CA VAL A 283 8.90 -10.45 -3.62
C VAL A 283 9.80 -10.82 -4.78
N ASN A 284 9.45 -11.86 -5.52
CA ASN A 284 10.33 -12.48 -6.51
C ASN A 284 10.10 -12.05 -7.97
N ALA A 285 9.07 -11.25 -8.23
CA ALA A 285 8.67 -10.80 -9.54
C ALA A 285 8.26 -9.33 -9.54
N LYS A 286 7.78 -8.85 -10.68
CA LYS A 286 7.39 -7.45 -10.89
C LYS A 286 6.19 -7.09 -10.03
N SER A 287 6.22 -5.89 -9.47
CA SER A 287 5.17 -5.35 -8.60
C SER A 287 4.67 -4.01 -9.09
N SER A 288 3.45 -3.64 -8.69
CA SER A 288 2.82 -2.39 -9.09
C SER A 288 1.98 -1.76 -7.97
N ILE A 289 2.02 -0.43 -7.92
CA ILE A 289 1.20 0.41 -7.06
C ILE A 289 0.36 1.30 -7.98
N ALA A 290 -0.96 1.09 -8.02
CA ALA A 290 -1.87 1.88 -8.83
C ALA A 290 -2.02 3.31 -8.30
N SER A 291 -2.51 4.22 -9.14
CA SER A 291 -2.85 5.59 -8.72
C SER A 291 -3.92 5.56 -7.62
N GLY A 292 -3.74 6.36 -6.58
CA GLY A 292 -4.60 6.35 -5.38
C GLY A 292 -4.33 5.19 -4.41
N ALA A 293 -3.36 4.32 -4.67
CA ALA A 293 -2.89 3.33 -3.70
C ALA A 293 -1.71 3.87 -2.88
N LYS A 294 -1.54 3.41 -1.63
CA LYS A 294 -0.41 3.79 -0.76
C LYS A 294 0.28 2.57 -0.14
N PHE A 295 1.58 2.42 -0.36
CA PHE A 295 2.40 1.41 0.31
C PHE A 295 3.37 2.09 1.27
N THR A 296 3.34 1.69 2.55
CA THR A 296 4.29 2.16 3.58
C THR A 296 5.15 0.97 4.04
N ILE A 297 6.47 1.13 3.99
CA ILE A 297 7.46 0.15 4.44
C ILE A 297 8.10 0.67 5.72
N ASN A 298 7.75 0.09 6.86
CA ASN A 298 8.42 0.31 8.14
C ASN A 298 9.42 -0.82 8.47
N GLY A 299 9.16 -2.02 7.95
CA GLY A 299 9.99 -3.22 8.10
C GLY A 299 10.98 -3.38 6.94
N VAL A 300 10.97 -4.55 6.30
CA VAL A 300 11.91 -4.91 5.22
C VAL A 300 11.16 -5.39 3.98
N TYR A 301 11.28 -4.65 2.87
CA TYR A 301 10.81 -5.09 1.56
C TYR A 301 11.99 -5.52 0.70
N LYS A 302 12.03 -6.80 0.35
CA LYS A 302 13.04 -7.36 -0.57
C LYS A 302 12.40 -7.65 -1.91
N TYR A 303 13.00 -7.17 -2.99
CA TYR A 303 12.41 -7.31 -4.32
C TYR A 303 13.43 -7.73 -5.39
N SER A 304 13.00 -8.67 -6.24
CA SER A 304 13.81 -9.21 -7.35
C SER A 304 13.35 -8.71 -8.73
N GLY A 305 12.11 -8.23 -8.84
CA GLY A 305 11.56 -7.67 -10.08
C GLY A 305 11.63 -6.15 -10.14
N SER A 306 11.01 -5.56 -11.16
CA SER A 306 10.78 -4.12 -11.20
C SER A 306 9.58 -3.71 -10.33
N LEU A 307 9.63 -2.54 -9.71
CA LEU A 307 8.50 -1.94 -8.99
C LEU A 307 8.02 -0.68 -9.71
N THR A 308 6.77 -0.68 -10.17
CA THR A 308 6.14 0.47 -10.82
C THR A 308 5.23 1.21 -9.84
N ILE A 309 5.44 2.52 -9.69
CA ILE A 309 4.74 3.38 -8.75
C ILE A 309 3.92 4.41 -9.54
N ASN A 310 2.60 4.25 -9.54
CA ASN A 310 1.64 5.25 -10.00
C ASN A 310 0.88 5.89 -8.83
N GLY A 311 0.92 5.29 -7.64
CA GLY A 311 0.40 5.85 -6.38
C GLY A 311 1.53 6.31 -5.47
N GLU A 312 1.45 6.01 -4.18
CA GLU A 312 2.45 6.44 -3.19
C GLU A 312 3.23 5.26 -2.63
N LEU A 313 4.55 5.40 -2.55
CA LEU A 313 5.45 4.53 -1.80
C LEU A 313 6.21 5.37 -0.76
N GLU A 314 6.11 4.98 0.50
CA GLU A 314 6.82 5.59 1.62
C GLU A 314 7.75 4.55 2.25
N VAL A 315 9.05 4.86 2.29
CA VAL A 315 10.10 3.97 2.79
C VAL A 315 10.67 4.53 4.08
N ASN A 316 10.19 4.00 5.21
CA ASN A 316 10.66 4.32 6.57
C ASN A 316 11.66 3.27 7.08
N GLY A 317 11.56 2.03 6.58
CA GLY A 317 12.47 0.92 6.88
C GLY A 317 13.42 0.60 5.74
N ILE A 318 13.60 -0.69 5.43
CA ILE A 318 14.56 -1.17 4.44
C ILE A 318 13.87 -1.52 3.12
N LEU A 319 14.34 -0.93 2.03
CA LEU A 319 14.01 -1.31 0.66
C LEU A 319 15.26 -1.90 -0.02
N ASN A 320 15.29 -3.21 -0.21
CA ASN A 320 16.49 -3.90 -0.68
C ASN A 320 16.23 -4.73 -1.95
N ALA A 321 16.93 -4.40 -3.01
CA ALA A 321 16.91 -5.17 -4.23
C ALA A 321 17.86 -6.38 -4.15
N VAL A 322 17.39 -7.57 -4.52
CA VAL A 322 18.12 -8.85 -4.28
C VAL A 322 18.49 -9.63 -5.55
N SER A 323 18.17 -9.10 -6.72
CA SER A 323 18.59 -9.63 -8.03
C SER A 323 19.43 -8.58 -8.76
N SER A 324 20.07 -8.91 -9.88
CA SER A 324 21.01 -7.99 -10.55
C SER A 324 20.38 -6.92 -11.44
N ASP A 325 19.11 -7.06 -11.84
CA ASP A 325 18.39 -6.07 -12.67
C ASP A 325 17.01 -5.56 -12.14
N PRO A 326 16.82 -5.38 -10.82
CA PRO A 326 15.65 -4.72 -10.27
C PRO A 326 15.82 -3.19 -10.35
N TYR A 327 14.73 -2.51 -10.68
CA TYR A 327 14.63 -1.05 -10.69
C TYR A 327 13.25 -0.61 -10.17
N ILE A 328 13.17 0.67 -9.80
CA ILE A 328 11.92 1.31 -9.43
C ILE A 328 11.58 2.34 -10.52
N THR A 329 10.32 2.39 -10.96
CA THR A 329 9.83 3.46 -11.84
C THR A 329 8.73 4.26 -11.15
N VAL A 330 8.93 5.56 -11.01
CA VAL A 330 7.97 6.53 -10.48
C VAL A 330 7.33 7.27 -11.66
N ASN A 331 6.07 6.96 -11.96
CA ASN A 331 5.34 7.54 -13.09
C ASN A 331 4.64 8.86 -12.71
N SER A 332 3.94 9.48 -13.65
CA SER A 332 3.44 10.86 -13.57
C SER A 332 2.49 11.19 -12.40
N THR A 333 1.83 10.19 -11.84
CA THR A 333 0.97 10.33 -10.65
C THR A 333 1.62 9.72 -9.41
N GLY A 334 2.81 9.15 -9.57
CA GLY A 334 3.53 8.41 -8.56
C GLY A 334 4.38 9.30 -7.69
N LYS A 335 4.46 8.94 -6.40
CA LYS A 335 5.36 9.55 -5.42
C LYS A 335 6.15 8.46 -4.69
N LEU A 336 7.47 8.59 -4.67
CA LEU A 336 8.37 7.81 -3.83
C LEU A 336 8.97 8.71 -2.77
N THR A 337 8.75 8.40 -1.49
CA THR A 337 9.34 9.11 -0.35
C THR A 337 10.30 8.20 0.39
N VAL A 338 11.54 8.64 0.59
CA VAL A 338 12.59 7.88 1.29
C VAL A 338 12.96 8.60 2.59
N ASN A 339 12.46 8.05 3.70
CA ASN A 339 12.65 8.55 5.07
C ASN A 339 13.61 7.70 5.89
N SER A 340 14.08 6.57 5.35
CA SER A 340 14.84 5.58 6.10
C SER A 340 16.11 6.18 6.71
N ALA A 341 16.36 5.93 7.99
CA ALA A 341 17.38 6.65 8.74
C ALA A 341 18.81 6.11 8.57
N ASN A 342 19.00 4.93 7.95
CA ASN A 342 20.34 4.35 7.82
C ASN A 342 20.79 4.28 6.35
N LYS A 343 21.99 4.83 6.10
CA LYS A 343 22.71 4.68 4.84
C LYS A 343 22.74 3.23 4.35
N GLY A 344 22.24 3.00 3.13
CA GLY A 344 22.20 1.69 2.50
C GLY A 344 20.91 0.90 2.73
N ASP A 345 19.99 1.41 3.57
CA ASP A 345 18.66 0.81 3.73
C ASP A 345 17.80 0.97 2.46
N PHE A 346 18.15 1.91 1.58
CA PHE A 346 17.58 2.04 0.24
C PHE A 346 18.58 1.54 -0.81
N TYR A 347 18.34 0.36 -1.37
CA TYR A 347 19.21 -0.25 -2.37
C TYR A 347 18.44 -0.71 -3.61
N THR A 348 18.92 -0.29 -4.78
CA THR A 348 18.41 -0.63 -6.12
C THR A 348 19.59 -0.75 -7.07
N TYR A 349 19.72 -1.86 -7.79
CA TYR A 349 20.87 -2.12 -8.67
C TYR A 349 20.85 -1.23 -9.91
N THR A 350 19.74 -1.25 -10.65
CA THR A 350 19.62 -0.49 -11.90
C THR A 350 19.18 0.96 -11.63
N GLY A 351 18.87 1.31 -10.37
CA GLY A 351 18.57 2.67 -9.92
C GLY A 351 17.07 2.96 -9.79
N VAL A 352 16.76 4.25 -9.58
CA VAL A 352 15.38 4.76 -9.59
C VAL A 352 15.16 5.49 -10.91
N ARG A 353 14.03 5.25 -11.55
CA ARG A 353 13.59 5.90 -12.78
C ARG A 353 12.43 6.81 -12.46
N VAL A 354 12.55 8.10 -12.74
CA VAL A 354 11.49 9.08 -12.61
C VAL A 354 10.96 9.38 -14.01
N SER A 355 9.65 9.29 -14.19
CA SER A 355 8.94 9.47 -15.47
C SER A 355 7.70 10.34 -15.23
N GLY A 356 7.95 11.62 -14.98
CA GLY A 356 6.95 12.64 -14.64
C GLY A 356 6.46 12.61 -13.18
N GLY A 357 7.00 11.71 -12.35
CA GLY A 357 6.63 11.55 -10.95
C GLY A 357 7.50 12.36 -9.99
N THR A 358 7.31 12.11 -8.69
CA THR A 358 8.03 12.80 -7.62
C THR A 358 8.85 11.83 -6.78
N LEU A 359 10.15 12.11 -6.64
CA LEU A 359 11.05 11.48 -5.69
C LEU A 359 11.34 12.43 -4.53
N VAL A 360 11.08 12.02 -3.30
CA VAL A 360 11.36 12.81 -2.09
C VAL A 360 12.44 12.12 -1.27
N ILE A 361 13.50 12.84 -0.96
CA ILE A 361 14.67 12.35 -0.24
C ILE A 361 14.75 13.10 1.10
N ASN A 362 14.39 12.41 2.18
CA ASN A 362 14.39 12.94 3.55
C ASN A 362 15.49 12.30 4.40
N SER A 363 16.45 11.61 3.78
CA SER A 363 17.51 10.89 4.47
C SER A 363 18.73 10.66 3.58
N ASP A 364 19.87 10.37 4.21
CA ASP A 364 21.13 9.97 3.56
C ASP A 364 21.15 8.48 3.14
N SER A 365 19.98 7.84 3.10
CA SER A 365 19.80 6.42 2.76
C SER A 365 20.28 6.04 1.37
N PHE A 366 20.28 7.01 0.44
CA PHE A 366 20.80 6.80 -0.91
C PHE A 366 22.31 6.58 -0.88
N ASN A 367 22.76 5.57 -1.64
CA ASN A 367 24.18 5.28 -1.73
C ASN A 367 24.79 5.89 -3.00
N ALA A 368 26.09 6.21 -2.93
CA ALA A 368 26.84 6.81 -4.04
C ALA A 368 27.00 5.90 -5.28
N SER A 369 26.45 4.67 -5.26
CA SER A 369 26.44 3.77 -6.42
C SER A 369 25.14 3.84 -7.23
N GLN A 370 24.11 4.52 -6.72
CA GLN A 370 22.81 4.61 -7.36
C GLN A 370 22.77 5.68 -8.46
N LYS A 371 22.24 5.30 -9.62
CA LYS A 371 21.90 6.23 -10.71
C LYS A 371 20.42 6.62 -10.63
N LEU A 372 20.12 7.88 -10.91
CA LEU A 372 18.75 8.35 -11.09
C LEU A 372 18.48 8.58 -12.58
N TRP A 373 17.54 7.83 -13.13
CA TRP A 373 17.15 7.94 -14.53
C TRP A 373 15.99 8.90 -14.68
N MET A 374 16.17 9.93 -15.51
CA MET A 374 15.15 10.92 -15.80
C MET A 374 14.57 10.59 -17.18
N LEU A 375 13.43 9.91 -17.18
CA LEU A 375 12.75 9.48 -18.39
C LEU A 375 11.84 10.60 -18.91
N THR A 376 11.52 10.53 -20.20
CA THR A 376 10.55 11.44 -20.83
C THR A 376 9.16 10.85 -20.67
N PRO A 377 8.27 11.47 -19.86
CA PRO A 377 6.93 10.95 -19.68
C PRO A 377 6.07 11.23 -20.92
N SER A 378 5.13 10.32 -21.20
CA SER A 378 4.26 10.41 -22.37
C SER A 378 3.32 11.63 -22.38
N ASN A 379 3.10 12.26 -21.22
CA ASN A 379 2.23 13.42 -21.04
C ASN A 379 2.98 14.75 -20.92
N GLY A 380 4.32 14.75 -21.06
CA GLY A 380 5.14 15.95 -20.93
C GLY A 380 5.29 16.50 -19.51
N ALA A 381 4.94 15.72 -18.49
CA ALA A 381 5.16 16.07 -17.08
C ALA A 381 6.65 16.26 -16.74
N THR A 382 6.93 17.03 -15.69
CA THR A 382 8.30 17.23 -15.18
C THR A 382 8.66 16.11 -14.20
N ASN A 383 9.90 15.62 -14.27
CA ASN A 383 10.48 14.75 -13.25
C ASN A 383 10.84 15.61 -12.02
N VAL A 384 10.29 15.32 -10.85
CA VAL A 384 10.53 16.13 -9.64
C VAL A 384 11.36 15.36 -8.63
N ILE A 385 12.37 16.04 -8.08
CA ILE A 385 13.16 15.58 -6.94
C ILE A 385 13.02 16.63 -5.83
N GLU A 386 12.48 16.25 -4.68
CA GLU A 386 12.48 17.05 -3.46
C GLU A 386 13.62 16.57 -2.55
N LEU A 387 14.57 17.45 -2.25
CA LEU A 387 15.75 17.18 -1.43
C LEU A 387 15.62 17.90 -0.08
N ASN A 388 15.31 17.14 0.95
CA ASN A 388 15.12 17.63 2.33
C ASN A 388 16.15 17.02 3.31
N SER A 389 17.19 16.39 2.78
CA SER A 389 18.35 15.90 3.50
C SER A 389 19.52 15.82 2.53
N ASP A 390 20.74 15.88 3.05
CA ASP A 390 21.93 15.53 2.28
C ASP A 390 21.78 14.15 1.63
N ALA A 391 22.22 14.04 0.38
CA ALA A 391 22.15 12.79 -0.38
C ALA A 391 23.42 12.57 -1.21
N SER A 392 23.82 11.31 -1.33
CA SER A 392 24.92 10.90 -2.21
C SER A 392 24.41 9.95 -3.29
N LEU A 393 24.67 10.25 -4.56
CA LEU A 393 24.31 9.40 -5.70
C LEU A 393 25.51 9.26 -6.64
N TYR A 394 25.41 8.34 -7.60
CA TYR A 394 26.40 8.22 -8.66
C TYR A 394 26.27 9.40 -9.63
N SER A 395 25.11 9.52 -10.29
CA SER A 395 24.82 10.57 -11.26
C SER A 395 23.34 10.58 -11.65
N PHE A 396 22.95 11.59 -12.44
CA PHE A 396 21.75 11.55 -13.26
C PHE A 396 22.00 10.82 -14.58
N CYS A 397 20.93 10.26 -15.15
CA CYS A 397 20.88 9.66 -16.48
C CYS A 397 19.65 10.20 -17.22
N TRP A 398 19.84 11.27 -18.00
CA TRP A 398 18.76 11.91 -18.75
C TRP A 398 18.48 11.24 -20.08
N ILE A 399 17.20 11.16 -20.44
CA ILE A 399 16.73 10.81 -21.78
C ILE A 399 16.34 12.09 -22.53
N THR A 400 16.44 12.08 -23.86
CA THR A 400 16.02 13.20 -24.73
C THR A 400 14.61 13.68 -24.39
N ASP A 401 14.43 15.00 -24.30
CA ASP A 401 13.17 15.69 -23.98
C ASP A 401 12.72 15.54 -22.51
N SER A 402 13.57 15.02 -21.63
CA SER A 402 13.28 14.97 -20.20
C SER A 402 13.44 16.36 -19.55
N LYS A 403 12.49 16.70 -18.68
CA LYS A 403 12.56 17.89 -17.83
C LYS A 403 12.71 17.43 -16.39
N THR A 404 13.68 17.99 -15.68
CA THR A 404 13.97 17.66 -14.28
C THR A 404 13.91 18.93 -13.46
N GLN A 405 13.22 18.86 -12.32
CA GLN A 405 13.21 19.91 -11.31
C GLN A 405 13.75 19.34 -10.01
N ILE A 406 14.74 20.00 -9.42
CA ILE A 406 15.26 19.68 -8.09
C ILE A 406 14.86 20.81 -7.14
N ILE A 407 14.09 20.46 -6.12
CA ILE A 407 13.59 21.38 -5.10
C ILE A 407 14.41 21.16 -3.83
N PHE A 408 15.17 22.16 -3.41
CA PHE A 408 15.94 22.13 -2.19
C PHE A 408 15.11 22.67 -1.01
N ASP A 409 15.34 22.11 0.18
CA ASP A 409 14.88 22.69 1.45
C ASP A 409 15.61 23.99 1.81
N GLY A 410 16.72 24.29 1.12
CA GLY A 410 17.53 25.49 1.23
C GLY A 410 18.87 25.30 1.94
N GLU A 411 19.17 24.10 2.45
CA GLU A 411 20.44 23.77 3.13
C GLU A 411 21.03 22.43 2.70
N SER A 412 20.20 21.47 2.30
CA SER A 412 20.61 20.11 1.92
C SER A 412 21.53 20.09 0.69
N VAL A 413 22.59 19.28 0.77
CA VAL A 413 23.60 19.14 -0.27
C VAL A 413 23.41 17.83 -1.04
N LEU A 414 23.40 17.94 -2.37
CA LEU A 414 23.43 16.81 -3.28
C LEU A 414 24.87 16.53 -3.72
N HIS A 415 25.43 15.42 -3.26
CA HIS A 415 26.75 14.95 -3.69
C HIS A 415 26.62 13.87 -4.76
N LEU A 416 27.30 14.07 -5.89
CA LEU A 416 27.34 13.17 -7.03
C LEU A 416 28.78 12.78 -7.34
N LYS A 417 28.99 11.64 -7.99
CA LYS A 417 30.30 11.34 -8.59
C LYS A 417 30.56 12.20 -9.82
N ASN A 418 29.52 12.39 -10.63
CA ASN A 418 29.48 13.22 -11.83
C ASN A 418 28.03 13.65 -12.05
N LEU A 419 27.81 14.81 -12.70
CA LEU A 419 26.45 15.33 -12.91
C LEU A 419 25.61 14.38 -13.78
N SER A 420 26.04 14.10 -15.00
CA SER A 420 25.46 13.07 -15.86
C SER A 420 26.39 11.88 -16.08
N SER A 421 25.84 10.66 -16.09
CA SER A 421 26.52 9.51 -16.70
C SER A 421 26.08 9.38 -18.13
N ASN A 422 27.05 9.45 -19.06
CA ASN A 422 26.86 8.99 -20.42
C ASN A 422 27.31 7.52 -20.49
N ASN A 423 26.36 6.58 -20.57
CA ASN A 423 26.69 5.16 -20.73
C ASN A 423 27.09 4.83 -22.17
N GLY A 424 27.16 5.83 -23.07
CA GLY A 424 27.53 5.63 -24.47
C GLY A 424 26.46 4.98 -25.35
N ASP A 425 25.53 4.26 -24.73
CA ASP A 425 24.30 3.78 -25.34
C ASP A 425 23.30 4.93 -25.58
N TYR A 426 22.33 4.71 -26.48
CA TYR A 426 21.27 5.67 -26.84
C TYR A 426 20.36 6.14 -25.68
N TRP A 427 20.59 5.66 -24.45
CA TRP A 427 19.66 5.74 -23.32
C TRP A 427 20.05 6.75 -22.24
N SER A 428 21.27 7.28 -22.24
CA SER A 428 21.62 8.38 -21.34
C SER A 428 22.41 9.47 -22.07
N ARG A 429 22.11 10.72 -21.75
CA ARG A 429 22.68 11.90 -22.39
C ARG A 429 23.17 12.90 -21.34
N ALA A 430 24.17 13.69 -21.72
CA ALA A 430 24.55 14.87 -20.96
C ALA A 430 23.52 15.98 -21.13
N LEU A 431 23.53 16.94 -20.21
CA LEU A 431 22.68 18.11 -20.25
C LEU A 431 22.92 18.90 -21.55
N ASP A 432 21.86 19.08 -22.35
CA ASP A 432 21.88 19.80 -23.62
C ASP A 432 20.54 20.52 -23.86
N GLU A 433 20.36 21.15 -25.02
CA GLU A 433 19.14 21.91 -25.35
C GLU A 433 17.83 21.10 -25.28
N THR A 434 17.93 19.76 -25.31
CA THR A 434 16.78 18.86 -25.24
C THR A 434 16.49 18.38 -23.81
N ILE A 435 17.31 18.75 -22.83
CA ILE A 435 17.16 18.34 -21.43
C ILE A 435 17.06 19.60 -20.57
N GLY A 436 15.96 19.74 -19.85
CA GLY A 436 15.78 20.86 -18.91
C GLY A 436 16.18 20.46 -17.49
N LEU A 437 17.02 21.26 -16.83
CA LEU A 437 17.29 21.17 -15.39
C LEU A 437 16.92 22.48 -14.70
N GLU A 438 15.92 22.43 -13.83
CA GLU A 438 15.49 23.54 -13.00
C GLU A 438 15.87 23.29 -11.53
N LEU A 439 16.48 24.27 -10.88
CA LEU A 439 16.85 24.23 -9.46
C LEU A 439 16.01 25.25 -8.69
N VAL A 440 15.20 24.77 -7.75
CA VAL A 440 14.29 25.59 -6.93
C VAL A 440 14.84 25.71 -5.53
N ASN A 441 14.85 26.92 -4.97
CA ASN A 441 15.47 27.29 -3.68
C ASN A 441 16.98 27.01 -3.61
N TYR A 442 17.64 26.99 -4.76
CA TYR A 442 19.07 26.74 -4.86
C TYR A 442 19.91 27.86 -4.22
N LYS A 443 21.04 27.48 -3.64
CA LYS A 443 22.13 28.37 -3.22
C LYS A 443 23.45 27.78 -3.73
N ASN A 444 24.45 28.64 -3.96
CA ASN A 444 25.78 28.16 -4.37
C ASN A 444 26.31 27.07 -3.43
N GLY A 445 26.85 26.00 -4.00
CA GLY A 445 27.43 24.89 -3.25
C GLY A 445 26.47 23.77 -2.85
N LEU A 446 25.17 23.86 -3.15
CA LEU A 446 24.21 22.79 -2.82
C LEU A 446 24.29 21.57 -3.76
N ILE A 447 25.02 21.67 -4.87
CA ILE A 447 25.34 20.51 -5.72
C ILE A 447 26.87 20.38 -5.80
N GLN A 448 27.37 19.19 -5.48
CA GLN A 448 28.79 18.85 -5.53
C GLN A 448 29.02 17.64 -6.43
N VAL A 449 30.11 17.65 -7.21
CA VAL A 449 30.56 16.51 -8.02
C VAL A 449 32.01 16.16 -7.74
N ASP A 450 32.34 14.87 -7.68
CA ASP A 450 33.75 14.43 -7.56
C ASP A 450 34.56 14.76 -8.82
N ARG A 451 33.93 14.65 -10.00
CA ARG A 451 34.59 14.79 -11.31
C ARG A 451 33.65 15.38 -12.35
N LEU A 452 34.21 16.15 -13.29
CA LEU A 452 33.47 16.79 -14.38
C LEU A 452 33.25 15.89 -15.61
N THR A 453 33.87 14.71 -15.67
CA THR A 453 33.75 13.77 -16.80
C THR A 453 33.78 12.32 -16.35
N ASP A 454 32.87 11.49 -16.86
CA ASP A 454 33.02 10.02 -16.88
C ASP A 454 33.67 9.62 -18.22
N ASN A 455 35.00 9.68 -18.30
CA ASN A 455 35.77 9.35 -19.52
C ASN A 455 35.98 7.83 -19.71
N SER A 456 35.10 6.97 -19.21
CA SER A 456 35.37 5.53 -19.20
C SER A 456 34.95 4.74 -20.45
N TRP A 457 34.46 5.39 -21.52
CA TRP A 457 34.10 4.67 -22.75
C TRP A 457 34.76 5.23 -24.01
N THR A 458 35.64 4.42 -24.60
CA THR A 458 36.23 4.64 -25.93
C THR A 458 35.35 3.97 -26.98
N ASP A 459 34.25 4.62 -27.38
CA ASP A 459 33.59 4.31 -28.65
C ASP A 459 34.26 5.16 -29.75
N PRO A 460 34.98 4.55 -30.72
CA PRO A 460 35.69 5.27 -31.76
C PRO A 460 34.76 5.94 -32.80
N ASP A 461 33.45 5.67 -32.80
CA ASP A 461 32.51 6.17 -33.82
C ASP A 461 31.51 7.24 -33.33
N ARG A 462 31.71 7.83 -32.12
CA ARG A 462 30.87 8.94 -31.63
C ARG A 462 31.66 10.13 -31.14
N THR A 463 31.58 11.22 -31.90
CA THR A 463 32.06 12.58 -31.60
C THR A 463 31.31 13.30 -30.45
N LYS A 464 30.75 12.58 -29.48
CA LYS A 464 29.97 13.17 -28.38
C LYS A 464 30.36 12.59 -27.02
N ASN A 465 31.61 12.87 -26.61
CA ASN A 465 31.89 13.14 -25.20
C ASN A 465 31.21 14.47 -24.87
N ALA A 466 29.88 14.47 -24.74
CA ALA A 466 29.16 15.68 -24.39
C ALA A 466 29.39 15.92 -22.90
N THR A 467 30.26 16.88 -22.58
CA THR A 467 30.25 17.55 -21.28
C THR A 467 28.89 18.21 -21.09
N ASP A 468 28.34 18.17 -19.86
CA ASP A 468 27.09 18.85 -19.52
C ASP A 468 27.17 20.33 -19.89
N ASN A 469 26.25 20.83 -20.72
CA ASN A 469 26.14 22.27 -20.99
C ASN A 469 25.34 22.94 -19.87
N LEU A 470 26.06 23.62 -18.98
CA LEU A 470 25.49 24.29 -17.80
C LEU A 470 24.60 25.48 -18.15
N GLU A 471 24.63 25.99 -19.38
CA GLU A 471 23.73 27.05 -19.85
C GLU A 471 22.25 26.67 -19.74
N TYR A 472 21.94 25.36 -19.72
CA TYR A 472 20.58 24.82 -19.59
C TYR A 472 20.16 24.54 -18.15
N ILE A 473 20.96 24.95 -17.16
CA ILE A 473 20.55 24.98 -15.76
C ILE A 473 19.85 26.31 -15.50
N VAL A 474 18.61 26.24 -15.04
CA VAL A 474 17.83 27.39 -14.61
C VAL A 474 17.68 27.35 -13.09
N ALA A 475 18.03 28.44 -12.41
CA ALA A 475 17.83 28.59 -10.97
C ALA A 475 17.33 29.99 -10.64
N ASP A 476 16.26 30.08 -9.85
CA ASP A 476 15.72 31.37 -9.41
C ASP A 476 16.75 32.13 -8.57
N GLY A 477 16.91 33.43 -8.85
CA GLY A 477 17.86 34.30 -8.16
C GLY A 477 19.27 34.32 -8.77
N PHE A 478 19.51 33.63 -9.89
CA PHE A 478 20.80 33.59 -10.60
C PHE A 478 20.70 34.12 -12.02
N GLU A 479 21.78 34.71 -12.53
CA GLU A 479 21.86 35.17 -13.92
C GLU A 479 21.80 33.96 -14.87
N ALA A 480 20.99 34.05 -15.93
CA ALA A 480 20.83 32.97 -16.90
C ALA A 480 22.17 32.63 -17.57
N GLY A 481 22.53 31.34 -17.59
CA GLY A 481 23.79 30.86 -18.16
C GLY A 481 25.03 31.15 -17.31
N SER A 482 24.89 31.63 -16.07
CA SER A 482 26.03 31.95 -15.19
C SER A 482 26.58 30.76 -14.39
N MET A 483 25.98 29.57 -14.52
CA MET A 483 26.36 28.40 -13.73
C MET A 483 27.71 27.82 -14.19
N GLU A 484 28.61 27.60 -13.24
CA GLU A 484 29.94 27.03 -13.45
C GLU A 484 30.34 26.05 -12.35
N TRP A 485 31.31 25.19 -12.66
CA TRP A 485 31.93 24.30 -11.68
C TRP A 485 33.17 24.95 -11.07
N VAL A 486 33.15 25.20 -9.76
CA VAL A 486 34.26 25.76 -9.00
C VAL A 486 34.93 24.66 -8.19
N TRP A 487 36.25 24.53 -8.28
CA TRP A 487 37.00 23.55 -7.49
C TRP A 487 37.23 24.06 -6.07
N HIS A 488 36.95 23.21 -5.08
CA HIS A 488 37.19 23.49 -3.66
C HIS A 488 38.21 22.51 -3.07
N ASP A 489 39.35 23.03 -2.62
CA ASP A 489 40.44 22.22 -2.06
C ASP A 489 40.04 21.54 -0.74
N GLU A 490 39.14 22.14 0.05
CA GLU A 490 38.76 21.61 1.37
C GLU A 490 37.97 20.30 1.27
N THR A 491 37.13 20.17 0.24
CA THR A 491 36.33 18.95 0.00
C THR A 491 36.92 18.07 -1.09
N SER A 492 37.89 18.57 -1.86
CA SER A 492 38.41 17.88 -3.06
C SER A 492 37.31 17.52 -4.07
N THR A 493 36.32 18.42 -4.21
CA THR A 493 35.17 18.28 -5.11
C THR A 493 34.92 19.59 -5.88
N TYR A 494 34.17 19.49 -6.98
CA TYR A 494 33.66 20.66 -7.69
C TYR A 494 32.27 21.02 -7.18
N TRP A 495 32.02 22.30 -6.96
CA TRP A 495 30.75 22.84 -6.50
C TRP A 495 30.09 23.61 -7.64
N LEU A 496 28.78 23.47 -7.78
CA LEU A 496 28.04 24.28 -8.73
C LEU A 496 27.87 25.68 -8.15
N GLU A 497 28.25 26.71 -8.89
CA GLU A 497 28.12 28.10 -8.47
C GLU A 497 27.58 28.95 -9.62
N GLY A 498 26.80 29.98 -9.30
CA GLY A 498 26.30 30.94 -10.28
C GLY A 498 26.43 32.38 -9.78
N ALA A 499 26.33 33.32 -10.71
CA ALA A 499 26.26 34.74 -10.40
C ALA A 499 24.86 35.10 -9.90
N ALA A 500 24.74 35.43 -8.61
CA ALA A 500 23.46 35.83 -8.02
C ALA A 500 22.98 37.16 -8.60
N ILE A 501 21.70 37.25 -8.96
CA ILE A 501 21.05 38.51 -9.31
C ILE A 501 20.84 39.30 -8.01
N PRO A 502 21.41 40.51 -7.87
CA PRO A 502 21.26 41.29 -6.65
C PRO A 502 19.77 41.56 -6.39
N GLU A 503 19.31 41.34 -5.16
CA GLU A 503 17.92 41.61 -4.81
C GLU A 503 17.55 43.07 -5.12
N PRO A 504 16.30 43.37 -5.54
CA PRO A 504 15.84 44.73 -5.81
C PRO A 504 16.07 45.72 -4.65
N SER A 505 16.13 45.21 -3.41
CA SER A 505 16.43 45.95 -2.18
C SER A 505 17.85 46.54 -2.16
N VAL A 506 18.83 45.82 -2.72
CA VAL A 506 20.23 46.25 -2.85
C VAL A 506 20.35 47.40 -3.85
N PHE A 507 19.61 47.33 -4.95
CA PHE A 507 19.49 48.44 -5.90
C PHE A 507 18.81 49.66 -5.28
N ALA A 508 17.74 49.47 -4.48
CA ALA A 508 17.08 50.57 -3.79
C ALA A 508 17.99 51.28 -2.77
N PHE A 509 18.86 50.54 -2.07
CA PHE A 509 19.84 51.12 -1.14
C PHE A 509 20.96 51.89 -1.87
N LEU A 510 21.48 51.37 -2.97
CA LEU A 510 22.46 52.05 -3.82
C LEU A 510 21.89 53.34 -4.42
N PHE A 511 20.71 53.30 -5.04
CA PHE A 511 20.08 54.48 -5.61
C PHE A 511 19.59 55.47 -4.53
N GLY A 512 19.12 54.99 -3.37
CA GLY A 512 18.78 55.82 -2.22
C GLY A 512 20.01 56.53 -1.61
N GLY A 513 21.16 55.84 -1.58
CA GLY A 513 22.46 56.40 -1.18
C GLY A 513 22.96 57.48 -2.15
N PHE A 514 22.88 57.24 -3.46
CA PHE A 514 23.23 58.25 -4.47
C PHE A 514 22.30 59.47 -4.43
N ALA A 515 21.00 59.27 -4.20
CA ALA A 515 20.05 60.38 -4.05
C ALA A 515 20.35 61.25 -2.81
N SER A 516 20.74 60.64 -1.69
CA SER A 516 21.09 61.36 -0.46
C SER A 516 22.43 62.11 -0.59
N VAL A 517 23.44 61.53 -1.26
CA VAL A 517 24.69 62.24 -1.60
C VAL A 517 24.44 63.40 -2.56
N TYR A 518 23.59 63.25 -3.58
CA TYR A 518 23.23 64.33 -4.50
C TYR A 518 22.49 65.49 -3.80
N ILE A 519 21.60 65.18 -2.84
CA ILE A 519 20.92 66.18 -2.01
C ILE A 519 21.93 66.91 -1.09
N LEU A 520 22.93 66.20 -0.54
CA LEU A 520 23.98 66.78 0.29
C LEU A 520 24.91 67.73 -0.51
N VAL A 521 25.27 67.34 -1.74
CA VAL A 521 26.07 68.17 -2.67
C VAL A 521 25.28 69.42 -3.14
N ARG A 522 23.96 69.31 -3.35
CA ARG A 522 23.11 70.49 -3.63
C ARG A 522 22.98 71.43 -2.44
N ARG A 523 22.92 70.92 -1.20
CA ARG A 523 22.85 71.75 0.01
C ARG A 523 24.16 72.48 0.31
N THR A 524 25.31 71.88 0.03
CA THR A 524 26.62 72.53 0.22
C THR A 524 26.94 73.58 -0.85
N LYS A 525 26.38 73.50 -2.07
CA LYS A 525 26.50 74.55 -3.10
C LYS A 525 25.61 75.78 -2.89
N LYS A 526 24.63 75.74 -1.98
CA LYS A 526 23.76 76.89 -1.65
C LYS A 526 24.25 77.73 -0.47
N ILE A 527 25.41 77.39 0.11
CA ILE A 527 26.11 78.20 1.12
C ILE A 527 27.44 78.66 0.50
N ARG A 528 27.38 79.66 -0.37
CA ARG A 528 28.49 80.56 -0.68
C ARG A 528 27.93 81.91 -1.11
#